data_AF-A0A6P6V9Q0-F1
#
_entry.id   AF-A0A6P6V9Q0-F1
#
_cell.length_a   1.000
_cell.length_b   1.000
_cell.length_c   1.000
_cell.angle_alpha   90.00
_cell.angle_beta   90.00
_cell.angle_gamma   90.00
#
_symmetry.space_group_name_H-M   'P 1'
#
loop_
_entity.id
_entity.type
_entity.pdbx_description
1 polymer ?
#
loop_
_entity_poly.entity_id
_entity_poly.type
_entity_poly.pdbx_seq_one_letter_code
_entity_poly.pdbx_strand_id
1 'polypeptide(L)'
;MLDGLCKTGNVDEALQLFHSMEVDGVDLHVQMYGIILNGLCKSRRLDSARDLFNSLCLKGLDPDVRTYTIMIAGLLSEGLLIEAKELVEKMEEKGCLADGATYNVILQGLLKGGHYDDAMVCYEEMVHRGFSLDASTFSILLDSSAKNQNNPSLLMLMLKIDPDSKKFMDGGQRGPSH
;
A
#
# COMPACT_ATOMS: atom_id res chain seq x y z
N MET A 1 -1.34 -4.69 -22.88
CA MET A 1 0.10 -4.56 -23.24
C MET A 1 0.87 -3.84 -22.16
N LEU A 2 0.56 -2.57 -21.84
CA LEU A 2 1.21 -1.81 -20.75
C LEU A 2 1.23 -2.57 -19.42
N ASP A 3 0.07 -3.07 -18.97
CA ASP A 3 -0.02 -3.83 -17.70
C ASP A 3 0.82 -5.11 -17.72
N GLY A 4 0.92 -5.77 -18.88
CA GLY A 4 1.79 -6.95 -19.05
C GLY A 4 3.27 -6.59 -18.88
N LEU A 5 3.73 -5.53 -19.55
CA LEU A 5 5.12 -5.06 -19.47
C LEU A 5 5.50 -4.62 -18.05
N CYS A 6 4.63 -3.88 -17.36
CA CYS A 6 4.87 -3.50 -15.96
C CYS A 6 4.90 -4.72 -15.03
N LYS A 7 4.05 -5.73 -15.25
CA LYS A 7 4.03 -6.96 -14.44
C LYS A 7 5.25 -7.84 -14.66
N THR A 8 5.86 -7.81 -15.85
CA THR A 8 7.10 -8.56 -16.15
C THR A 8 8.39 -7.78 -15.80
N GLY A 9 8.27 -6.57 -15.23
CA GLY A 9 9.41 -5.75 -14.84
C GLY A 9 10.01 -4.90 -15.97
N ASN A 10 9.44 -4.95 -17.18
CA ASN A 10 9.88 -4.17 -18.33
C ASN A 10 9.30 -2.75 -18.30
N VAL A 11 9.54 -2.03 -17.21
CA VAL A 11 8.95 -0.70 -16.99
C VAL A 11 9.46 0.32 -17.99
N ASP A 12 10.71 0.21 -18.46
CA ASP A 12 11.23 1.09 -19.50
C ASP A 12 10.52 0.90 -20.86
N GLU A 13 10.24 -0.34 -21.25
CA GLU A 13 9.45 -0.63 -22.46
C GLU A 13 8.01 -0.12 -22.30
N ALA A 14 7.42 -0.28 -21.12
CA ALA A 14 6.09 0.24 -20.81
C ALA A 14 6.05 1.78 -20.92
N LEU A 15 7.07 2.47 -20.42
CA LEU A 15 7.20 3.93 -20.53
C LEU A 15 7.38 4.39 -21.97
N GLN A 16 8.21 3.70 -22.75
CA GLN A 16 8.39 4.03 -24.17
C GLN A 16 7.09 3.90 -24.95
N LEU A 17 6.36 2.80 -24.75
CA LEU A 17 5.05 2.60 -25.36
C LEU A 17 4.03 3.64 -24.88
N PHE A 18 4.03 3.95 -23.58
CA PHE A 18 3.15 4.96 -23.02
C PHE A 18 3.40 6.34 -23.64
N HIS A 19 4.67 6.72 -23.77
CA HIS A 19 5.06 7.98 -24.37
C HIS A 19 4.72 8.04 -25.87
N SER A 20 4.89 6.94 -26.61
CA SER A 20 4.46 6.90 -28.02
C SER A 20 2.95 7.10 -28.15
N MET A 21 2.15 6.48 -27.26
CA MET A 21 0.70 6.71 -27.24
C MET A 21 0.34 8.17 -26.96
N GLU A 22 1.06 8.86 -26.06
CA GLU A 22 0.87 10.29 -25.81
C GLU A 22 1.20 11.14 -27.05
N VAL A 23 2.32 10.84 -27.73
CA VAL A 23 2.74 11.56 -28.94
C VAL A 23 1.78 11.34 -30.10
N ASP A 24 1.25 10.12 -30.24
CA ASP A 24 0.28 9.75 -31.26
C ASP A 24 -1.13 10.34 -30.99
N GLY A 25 -1.30 11.08 -29.89
CA GLY A 25 -2.57 11.73 -29.53
C GLY A 25 -3.65 10.77 -29.09
N VAL A 26 -3.28 9.58 -28.60
CA VAL A 26 -4.24 8.64 -28.02
C VAL A 26 -4.84 9.24 -26.75
N ASP A 27 -6.16 9.15 -26.62
CA ASP A 27 -6.84 9.59 -25.40
C ASP A 27 -6.54 8.63 -24.25
N LEU A 28 -5.61 9.03 -23.38
CA LEU A 28 -5.17 8.24 -22.24
C LEU A 28 -6.00 8.57 -21.01
N HIS A 29 -6.68 7.55 -20.47
CA HIS A 29 -7.48 7.67 -19.26
C HIS A 29 -6.65 7.41 -18.00
N VAL A 30 -7.13 7.89 -16.85
CA VAL A 30 -6.48 7.75 -15.54
C VAL A 30 -6.03 6.32 -15.22
N GLN A 31 -6.80 5.31 -15.65
CA GLN A 31 -6.47 3.90 -15.44
C GLN A 31 -5.14 3.48 -16.11
N MET A 32 -4.81 4.07 -17.27
CA MET A 32 -3.55 3.80 -17.98
C MET A 32 -2.36 4.43 -17.26
N TYR A 33 -2.52 5.66 -16.76
CA TYR A 33 -1.53 6.29 -15.89
C TYR A 33 -1.32 5.47 -14.62
N GLY A 34 -2.38 4.95 -14.00
CA GLY A 34 -2.30 4.05 -12.85
C GLY A 34 -1.46 2.80 -13.12
N ILE A 35 -1.50 2.24 -14.32
CA ILE A 35 -0.65 1.10 -14.70
C ILE A 35 0.84 1.50 -14.66
N ILE A 36 1.19 2.64 -15.28
CA ILE A 36 2.57 3.13 -15.32
C ILE A 36 3.07 3.53 -13.93
N LEU A 37 2.25 4.23 -13.15
CA LEU A 37 2.55 4.58 -11.76
C LEU A 37 2.87 3.34 -10.94
N ASN A 38 2.06 2.29 -11.05
CA ASN A 38 2.29 1.03 -10.34
C ASN A 38 3.59 0.35 -10.79
N GLY A 39 3.89 0.38 -12.09
CA GLY A 39 5.18 -0.09 -12.62
C GLY A 39 6.36 0.69 -12.02
N LEU A 40 6.31 2.01 -12.07
CA LEU A 40 7.36 2.90 -11.53
C LEU A 40 7.59 2.68 -10.03
N CYS A 41 6.53 2.63 -9.22
CA CYS A 41 6.62 2.37 -7.79
C CYS A 41 7.26 0.99 -7.52
N LYS A 42 6.84 -0.07 -8.22
CA LYS A 42 7.43 -1.41 -8.07
C LYS A 42 8.89 -1.49 -8.51
N SER A 43 9.30 -0.65 -9.45
CA SER A 43 10.70 -0.50 -9.88
C SER A 43 11.50 0.49 -9.02
N ARG A 44 10.97 0.94 -7.87
CA ARG A 44 11.62 1.93 -6.98
C ARG A 44 11.99 3.24 -7.68
N ARG A 45 11.22 3.64 -8.69
CA ARG A 45 11.36 4.91 -9.43
C ARG A 45 10.34 5.92 -8.93
N LEU A 46 10.35 6.19 -7.62
CA LEU A 46 9.32 6.99 -6.97
C LEU A 46 9.28 8.44 -7.46
N ASP A 47 10.42 9.05 -7.79
CA ASP A 47 10.46 10.41 -8.32
C ASP A 47 9.74 10.51 -9.68
N SER A 48 10.00 9.57 -10.58
CA SER A 48 9.27 9.48 -11.85
C SER A 48 7.77 9.23 -11.63
N ALA A 49 7.42 8.44 -10.61
CA ALA A 49 6.02 8.21 -10.25
C ALA A 49 5.34 9.49 -9.73
N ARG A 50 6.04 10.29 -8.90
CA ARG A 50 5.57 11.59 -8.43
C ARG A 50 5.34 12.57 -9.58
N ASP A 51 6.30 12.66 -10.50
CA ASP A 51 6.18 13.54 -11.67
C ASP A 51 4.96 13.17 -12.51
N LEU A 52 4.77 11.87 -12.77
CA LEU A 52 3.63 11.36 -13.52
C LEU A 52 2.31 11.62 -12.79
N PHE A 53 2.25 11.37 -11.48
CA PHE A 53 1.06 11.60 -10.66
C PHE A 53 0.67 13.08 -10.62
N ASN A 54 1.65 13.98 -10.45
CA ASN A 54 1.43 15.42 -10.45
C ASN A 54 1.00 15.95 -11.82
N SER A 55 1.44 15.29 -12.91
CA SER A 55 1.04 15.66 -14.27
C SER A 55 -0.44 15.40 -14.57
N LEU A 56 -1.11 14.51 -13.84
CA LEU A 56 -2.52 14.15 -14.07
C LEU A 56 -3.44 15.38 -14.03
N CYS A 57 -3.28 16.23 -13.01
CA CYS A 57 -4.08 17.44 -12.87
C CYS A 57 -3.85 18.42 -14.03
N LEU A 58 -2.61 18.54 -14.53
CA LEU A 58 -2.28 19.40 -15.68
C LEU A 58 -2.91 18.87 -16.99
N LYS A 59 -3.21 17.58 -17.04
CA LYS A 59 -3.87 16.91 -18.16
C LYS A 59 -5.40 16.86 -18.01
N GLY A 60 -5.95 17.50 -16.97
CA GLY A 60 -7.39 17.48 -16.68
C GLY A 60 -7.90 16.11 -16.22
N LEU A 61 -7.02 15.25 -15.71
CA LEU A 61 -7.35 13.94 -15.18
C LEU A 61 -7.30 13.96 -13.65
N ASP A 62 -8.41 13.61 -13.02
CA ASP A 62 -8.46 13.44 -11.57
C ASP A 62 -8.01 12.04 -11.17
N PRO A 63 -7.05 11.90 -10.23
CA PRO A 63 -6.68 10.59 -9.71
C PRO A 63 -7.87 9.92 -9.00
N ASP A 64 -8.12 8.65 -9.35
CA ASP A 64 -9.11 7.82 -8.67
C ASP A 64 -8.54 7.12 -7.42
N VAL A 65 -9.40 6.43 -6.67
CA VAL A 65 -9.04 5.67 -5.46
C VAL A 65 -7.84 4.75 -5.71
N ARG A 66 -7.84 4.06 -6.86
CA ARG A 66 -6.77 3.14 -7.24
C ARG A 66 -5.45 3.88 -7.47
N THR A 67 -5.49 5.03 -8.14
CA THR A 67 -4.31 5.84 -8.45
C THR A 67 -3.67 6.39 -7.18
N TYR A 68 -4.48 6.88 -6.23
CA TYR A 68 -4.01 7.26 -4.90
C TYR A 68 -3.42 6.07 -4.14
N THR A 69 -4.12 4.94 -4.10
CA THR A 69 -3.66 3.72 -3.41
C THR A 69 -2.30 3.26 -3.91
N ILE A 70 -2.05 3.33 -5.22
CA ILE A 70 -0.75 2.99 -5.82
C ILE A 70 0.36 3.90 -5.31
N MET A 71 0.13 5.22 -5.30
CA MET A 71 1.13 6.18 -4.81
C MET A 71 1.40 6.03 -3.32
N ILE A 72 0.34 5.82 -2.52
CA ILE A 72 0.46 5.55 -1.08
C ILE A 72 1.30 4.28 -0.84
N ALA A 73 1.05 3.20 -1.59
CA ALA A 73 1.85 1.98 -1.52
C ALA A 73 3.33 2.25 -1.83
N GLY A 74 3.60 3.04 -2.88
CA GLY A 74 4.95 3.43 -3.28
C GLY A 74 5.68 4.20 -2.19
N LEU A 75 5.04 5.22 -1.61
CA LEU A 75 5.60 6.02 -0.51
C LEU A 75 5.92 5.16 0.72
N LEU A 76 5.00 4.29 1.12
CA LEU A 76 5.22 3.37 2.24
C LEU A 76 6.37 2.40 1.98
N SER A 77 6.54 1.92 0.74
CA SER A 77 7.63 1.01 0.38
C SER A 77 9.03 1.64 0.44
N GLU A 78 9.10 2.97 0.31
CA GLU A 78 10.33 3.76 0.46
C GLU A 78 10.48 4.36 1.88
N GLY A 79 9.59 3.98 2.82
CA GLY A 79 9.66 4.44 4.21
C GLY A 79 9.17 5.88 4.43
N LEU A 80 8.50 6.48 3.45
CA LEU A 80 8.03 7.87 3.49
C LEU A 80 6.63 7.96 4.12
N LEU A 81 6.55 7.55 5.39
CA LEU A 81 5.28 7.42 6.11
C LEU A 81 4.51 8.75 6.24
N ILE A 82 5.21 9.85 6.52
CA ILE A 82 4.58 11.17 6.70
C ILE A 82 3.88 11.58 5.41
N GLU A 83 4.58 11.49 4.29
CA GLU A 83 4.01 11.82 2.97
C GLU A 83 2.86 10.88 2.59
N ALA A 84 2.94 9.59 2.94
CA ALA A 84 1.85 8.65 2.70
C ALA A 84 0.57 9.06 3.45
N LYS A 85 0.69 9.52 4.71
CA LYS A 85 -0.44 10.01 5.50
C LYS A 85 -1.03 11.30 4.92
N GLU A 86 -0.18 12.27 4.59
CA GLU A 86 -0.60 13.51 3.92
C GLU A 86 -1.33 13.23 2.60
N LEU A 87 -0.91 12.21 1.85
CA LEU A 87 -1.57 11.83 0.61
C LEU A 87 -2.95 11.19 0.84
N VAL A 88 -3.15 10.43 1.93
CA VAL A 88 -4.46 9.92 2.34
C VAL A 88 -5.39 11.08 2.73
N GLU A 89 -4.91 12.03 3.52
CA GLU A 89 -5.69 13.22 3.91
C GLU A 89 -6.12 14.01 2.66
N LYS A 90 -5.18 14.30 1.76
CA LYS A 90 -5.47 14.99 0.49
C LYS A 90 -6.46 14.23 -0.41
N MET A 91 -6.39 12.90 -0.40
CA MET A 91 -7.33 12.04 -1.12
C MET A 91 -8.75 12.23 -0.58
N GLU A 92 -8.93 12.22 0.75
CA GLU A 92 -10.24 12.42 1.39
C GLU A 92 -10.76 13.86 1.27
N GLU A 93 -9.89 14.87 1.37
CA GLU A 93 -10.25 16.29 1.16
C GLU A 93 -10.85 16.55 -0.23
N LYS A 94 -10.41 15.78 -1.24
CA LYS A 94 -10.95 15.83 -2.59
C LYS A 94 -12.21 15.00 -2.79
N GLY A 95 -12.76 14.40 -1.73
CA GLY A 95 -13.93 13.53 -1.79
C GLY A 95 -13.66 12.14 -2.38
N CYS A 96 -12.39 11.79 -2.61
CA CYS A 96 -12.00 10.46 -3.06
C CYS A 96 -11.75 9.60 -1.82
N LEU A 97 -12.76 8.89 -1.31
CA LEU A 97 -12.63 8.20 -0.02
C LEU A 97 -11.80 6.91 -0.12
N ALA A 98 -10.96 6.68 0.89
CA ALA A 98 -10.19 5.43 1.01
C ALA A 98 -11.14 4.23 1.18
N ASP A 99 -10.91 3.19 0.39
CA ASP A 99 -11.69 1.95 0.42
C ASP A 99 -10.94 0.84 1.17
N GLY A 100 -11.57 -0.34 1.30
CA GLY A 100 -10.96 -1.48 1.95
C GLY A 100 -9.62 -1.91 1.34
N ALA A 101 -9.43 -1.75 0.01
CA ALA A 101 -8.16 -2.06 -0.63
C ALA A 101 -7.06 -1.06 -0.22
N THR A 102 -7.42 0.22 -0.13
CA THR A 102 -6.55 1.31 0.35
C THR A 102 -6.07 1.04 1.77
N TYR A 103 -6.98 0.69 2.68
CA TYR A 103 -6.64 0.35 4.08
C TYR A 103 -5.75 -0.89 4.18
N ASN A 104 -6.03 -1.94 3.42
CA ASN A 104 -5.17 -3.12 3.39
C ASN A 104 -3.74 -2.75 2.93
N VAL A 105 -3.60 -1.95 1.87
CA VAL A 105 -2.29 -1.47 1.39
C VAL A 105 -1.54 -0.67 2.46
N ILE A 106 -2.21 0.27 3.13
CA ILE A 106 -1.61 1.07 4.19
C ILE A 106 -1.14 0.16 5.32
N LEU A 107 -2.01 -0.75 5.79
CA LEU A 107 -1.69 -1.64 6.89
C LEU A 107 -0.52 -2.58 6.57
N GLN A 108 -0.46 -3.11 5.34
CA GLN A 108 0.67 -3.91 4.88
C GLN A 108 1.98 -3.11 4.88
N GLY A 109 1.95 -1.84 4.43
CA GLY A 109 3.11 -0.96 4.45
C GLY A 109 3.61 -0.69 5.87
N LEU A 110 2.69 -0.36 6.78
CA LEU A 110 3.00 -0.11 8.20
C LEU A 110 3.59 -1.35 8.88
N LEU A 111 2.99 -2.53 8.68
CA LEU A 111 3.47 -3.78 9.25
C LEU A 111 4.87 -4.17 8.74
N LYS A 112 5.15 -3.93 7.45
CA LYS A 112 6.47 -4.16 6.85
C LYS A 112 7.52 -3.14 7.31
N GLY A 113 7.10 -1.90 7.54
CA GLY A 113 7.94 -0.82 8.07
C GLY A 113 8.18 -0.88 9.58
N GLY A 114 7.49 -1.78 10.29
CA GLY A 114 7.59 -1.89 11.75
C GLY A 114 6.83 -0.80 12.53
N HIS A 115 5.94 -0.07 11.86
CA HIS A 115 5.12 1.00 12.45
C HIS A 115 3.86 0.41 13.09
N TYR A 116 4.03 -0.41 14.13
CA TYR A 116 2.94 -1.21 14.71
C TYR A 116 1.85 -0.38 15.42
N ASP A 117 2.21 0.75 16.02
CA ASP A 117 1.24 1.67 16.63
C ASP A 117 0.32 2.28 15.58
N ASP A 118 0.91 2.79 14.49
CA ASP A 118 0.17 3.30 13.34
C ASP A 118 -0.68 2.20 12.68
N ALA A 119 -0.16 0.98 12.60
CA ALA A 119 -0.89 -0.18 12.07
C ALA A 119 -2.14 -0.47 12.90
N MET A 120 -2.05 -0.37 14.22
CA MET A 120 -3.18 -0.58 15.13
C MET A 120 -4.26 0.48 14.94
N VAL A 121 -3.88 1.77 14.86
CA VAL A 121 -4.82 2.87 14.57
C VAL A 121 -5.48 2.69 13.21
N CYS A 122 -4.70 2.34 12.19
CA CYS A 122 -5.22 2.08 10.85
C CYS A 122 -6.22 0.92 10.82
N TYR A 123 -5.97 -0.16 11.58
CA TYR A 123 -6.88 -1.29 11.68
C TYR A 123 -8.20 -0.92 12.37
N GLU A 124 -8.15 -0.14 13.45
CA GLU A 124 -9.36 0.32 14.14
C GLU A 124 -10.24 1.17 13.24
N GLU A 125 -9.64 2.11 12.51
CA GLU A 125 -10.37 2.96 11.56
C GLU A 125 -10.97 2.12 10.42
N MET A 126 -10.22 1.15 9.90
CA MET A 126 -10.67 0.24 8.86
C MET A 126 -11.93 -0.53 9.28
N VAL A 127 -11.94 -1.09 10.49
CA VAL A 127 -13.09 -1.83 11.05
C VAL A 127 -14.26 -0.89 11.34
N HIS A 128 -13.99 0.31 11.87
CA HIS A 128 -15.02 1.33 12.11
C HIS A 128 -15.74 1.73 10.81
N ARG A 129 -15.02 1.79 9.69
CA ARG A 129 -15.59 2.04 8.36
C ARG A 129 -16.22 0.80 7.69
N GLY A 130 -16.23 -0.35 8.38
CA GLY A 130 -16.88 -1.58 7.90
C GLY A 130 -16.04 -2.40 6.92
N PHE A 131 -14.73 -2.18 6.85
CA PHE A 131 -13.81 -2.95 6.02
C PHE A 131 -13.12 -4.07 6.82
N SER A 132 -12.65 -5.09 6.12
CA SER A 132 -11.95 -6.25 6.70
C SER A 132 -10.61 -6.53 6.04
N LEU A 133 -9.71 -7.14 6.81
CA LEU A 133 -8.42 -7.60 6.29
C LEU A 133 -8.59 -8.57 5.13
N ASP A 134 -7.72 -8.46 4.14
CA ASP A 134 -7.53 -9.49 3.13
C ASP A 134 -6.52 -10.55 3.61
N ALA A 135 -6.50 -11.69 2.90
CA ALA A 135 -5.63 -12.82 3.22
C ALA A 135 -4.13 -12.46 3.19
N SER A 136 -3.74 -11.51 2.34
CA SER A 136 -2.35 -11.08 2.20
C SER A 136 -1.89 -10.27 3.41
N THR A 137 -2.75 -9.38 3.90
CA THR A 137 -2.52 -8.54 5.08
C THR A 137 -2.47 -9.38 6.35
N PHE A 138 -3.37 -10.36 6.47
CA PHE A 138 -3.33 -11.33 7.57
C PHE A 138 -2.02 -12.13 7.58
N SER A 139 -1.55 -12.59 6.41
CA SER A 139 -0.29 -13.33 6.30
C SER A 139 0.92 -12.48 6.71
N ILE A 140 0.94 -11.20 6.33
CA ILE A 140 2.00 -10.25 6.73
C ILE A 140 2.00 -10.02 8.24
N LEU A 141 0.81 -9.89 8.84
CA LEU A 141 0.68 -9.73 10.29
C LEU A 141 1.28 -10.92 11.06
N LEU A 142 0.98 -12.15 10.63
CA LEU A 142 1.52 -13.36 11.24
C LEU A 142 3.05 -13.41 11.14
N ASP A 143 3.60 -13.07 9.97
CA ASP A 143 5.06 -13.01 9.74
C ASP A 143 5.73 -11.93 10.60
N SER A 144 5.16 -10.73 10.67
CA SER A 144 5.66 -9.65 11.52
C SER A 144 5.64 -10.03 13.01
N SER A 145 4.60 -10.74 13.47
CA SER A 145 4.51 -11.16 14.87
C SER A 145 5.46 -12.31 15.21
N ALA A 146 5.68 -13.25 14.28
CA ALA A 146 6.67 -14.31 14.47
C ALA A 146 8.09 -13.72 14.68
N LYS A 147 8.39 -12.61 13.99
CA LYS A 147 9.66 -11.88 14.08
C LYS A 147 9.76 -10.97 15.31
N ASN A 148 8.65 -10.41 15.79
CA ASN A 148 8.61 -9.39 16.85
C ASN A 148 7.64 -9.74 17.99
N GLN A 149 7.83 -10.92 18.58
CA GLN A 149 6.92 -11.51 19.59
C GLN A 149 6.70 -10.67 20.86
N ASN A 150 7.52 -9.65 21.10
CA ASN A 150 7.43 -8.81 22.29
C ASN A 150 6.86 -7.40 22.03
N ASN A 151 6.41 -7.08 20.81
CA ASN A 151 5.83 -5.76 20.54
C ASN A 151 4.36 -5.70 21.02
N PRO A 152 4.01 -4.86 22.02
CA PRO A 152 2.67 -4.87 22.61
C PRO A 152 1.54 -4.56 21.61
N SER A 153 1.78 -3.62 20.70
CA SER A 153 0.79 -3.16 19.71
C SER A 153 0.50 -4.24 18.67
N LEU A 154 1.53 -4.97 18.26
CA LEU A 154 1.41 -6.12 17.36
C LEU A 154 0.65 -7.30 17.99
N LEU A 155 0.92 -7.61 19.26
CA LEU A 155 0.18 -8.64 20.02
C LEU A 155 -1.28 -8.23 20.21
N MET A 156 -1.53 -6.96 20.53
CA MET A 156 -2.87 -6.42 20.70
C MET A 156 -3.65 -6.46 19.37
N LEU A 157 -3.00 -6.12 18.26
CA LEU A 157 -3.58 -6.22 16.92
C LEU A 157 -3.96 -7.67 16.59
N MET A 158 -3.10 -8.66 16.85
CA MET A 158 -3.44 -10.08 16.66
C MET A 158 -4.63 -10.52 17.52
N LEU A 159 -4.68 -10.14 18.80
CA LEU A 159 -5.78 -10.49 19.70
C LEU A 159 -7.12 -9.86 19.26
N LYS A 160 -7.08 -8.65 18.67
CA LYS A 160 -8.28 -8.00 18.14
C LYS A 160 -8.83 -8.68 16.89
N ILE A 161 -7.96 -9.26 16.08
CA ILE A 161 -8.35 -9.96 14.83
C ILE A 161 -8.82 -11.37 15.15
N ASP A 162 -8.08 -12.07 15.99
CA ASP A 162 -8.40 -13.42 16.45
C ASP A 162 -8.14 -13.52 17.96
N PRO A 163 -9.19 -13.47 18.79
CA PRO A 163 -9.06 -13.59 20.24
C PRO A 163 -8.43 -14.93 20.70
N ASP A 164 -8.53 -15.99 19.91
CA ASP A 164 -7.95 -17.30 20.21
C ASP A 164 -6.44 -17.38 19.88
N SER A 165 -5.89 -16.36 19.22
CA SER A 165 -4.46 -16.28 18.87
C SER A 165 -3.52 -16.26 20.08
N LYS A 166 -4.04 -16.02 21.29
CA LYS A 166 -3.29 -16.04 22.55
C LYS A 166 -2.48 -17.32 22.77
N LYS A 167 -2.97 -18.46 22.28
CA LYS A 167 -2.30 -19.77 22.39
C LYS A 167 -0.96 -19.84 21.65
N PHE A 168 -0.79 -19.04 20.59
CA PHE A 168 0.45 -19.00 19.81
C PHE A 168 1.52 -18.09 20.45
N MET A 169 1.11 -17.15 21.29
CA MET A 169 2.02 -16.24 22.00
C MET A 169 2.65 -16.92 23.24
N ASP A 170 1.89 -17.76 23.94
CA ASP A 170 2.39 -18.49 25.13
C ASP A 170 3.29 -19.70 24.78
N GLY A 171 3.28 -20.18 23.54
CA GLY A 171 4.05 -21.36 23.10
C GLY A 171 5.56 -21.14 22.87
N GLY A 172 6.02 -19.88 22.88
CA GLY A 172 7.41 -19.50 22.61
C GLY A 172 8.39 -19.68 23.78
N GLN A 173 7.90 -19.92 25.00
CA GLN A 173 8.73 -20.25 26.16
C GLN A 173 9.04 -21.76 26.23
N ARG A 174 9.84 -22.27 25.29
CA ARG A 174 10.69 -23.43 25.58
C ARG A 174 12.14 -22.99 25.52
N GLY A 175 12.64 -22.51 26.66
CA GLY A 175 14.07 -22.33 26.87
C GLY A 175 14.81 -23.67 26.69
N PRO A 176 16.10 -23.63 26.34
CA PRO A 176 16.90 -24.84 26.19
C PRO A 176 16.87 -25.61 27.51
N SER A 177 16.42 -26.86 27.44
CA SER A 177 16.47 -27.80 28.56
C SER A 177 17.92 -28.24 28.72
N HIS A 178 18.54 -27.78 29.80
CA HIS A 178 19.80 -28.20 30.45
C HIS A 178 21.01 -28.53 29.57
#